data_AF-A0A2V8IH85-F1
#
_entry.id   AF-A0A2V8IH85-F1
#
_cell.length_a   1.000
_cell.length_b   1.000
_cell.length_c   1.000
_cell.angle_alpha   90.00
_cell.angle_beta   90.00
_cell.angle_gamma   90.00
#
_symmetry.space_group_name_H-M   'P 1'
#
loop_
_entity.id
_entity.type
_entity.pdbx_description
1 polymer ?
#
loop_
_entity_poly.entity_id
_entity_poly.type
_entity_poly.pdbx_seq_one_letter_code
_entity_poly.pdbx_strand_id
1 'polypeptide(L)'
;EDDTRNRVIGEEIAQAVSAGRSPLVLTERNEHLDRFESALSASVPHVVVLRGGMGRKQRRAAAERLAAIPLDEGRVILATGKYIGEGFDDARLDTLFLTLPVSWRGTIAQYADRLHRLYDGKREVQVYDYADLNVPMLARRFGRRCRSYEAIGYTIVVPASAIPGWPADVALPADPVWTRDYAASVRRLVRDGVDAPLATLFVTAARPMPQDIDGTNRARSASEAFLYRRLQTLPETRGRFQVNVDLS
;
A
#
# COMPACT_ATOMS: atom_id res chain seq x y z
N GLU A 1 -9.62 -18.25 3.07
CA GLU A 1 -9.50 -16.78 3.19
C GLU A 1 -8.29 -16.51 4.08
N ASP A 2 -7.57 -15.42 3.85
CA ASP A 2 -6.30 -15.19 4.55
C ASP A 2 -6.54 -14.31 5.79
N ASP A 3 -6.65 -14.95 6.97
CA ASP A 3 -6.85 -14.27 8.24
C ASP A 3 -5.67 -13.36 8.61
N THR A 4 -4.46 -13.72 8.17
CA THR A 4 -3.27 -12.89 8.36
C THR A 4 -3.41 -11.58 7.59
N ARG A 5 -3.85 -11.65 6.33
CA ARG A 5 -4.13 -10.46 5.51
C ARG A 5 -5.19 -9.57 6.15
N ASN A 6 -6.31 -10.14 6.61
CA ASN A 6 -7.37 -9.36 7.23
C ASN A 6 -6.91 -8.66 8.52
N ARG A 7 -6.07 -9.33 9.32
CA ARG A 7 -5.46 -8.75 10.52
C ARG A 7 -4.58 -7.54 10.16
N VAL A 8 -3.67 -7.70 9.20
CA VAL A 8 -2.79 -6.60 8.74
C VAL A 8 -3.59 -5.41 8.24
N ILE A 9 -4.62 -5.66 7.41
CA ILE A 9 -5.50 -4.60 6.92
C ILE A 9 -6.22 -3.89 8.09
N GLY A 10 -6.71 -4.65 9.08
CA GLY A 10 -7.35 -4.08 10.27
C GLY A 10 -6.41 -3.21 11.09
N GLU A 11 -5.15 -3.62 11.26
CA GLU A 11 -4.11 -2.84 11.93
C GLU A 11 -3.80 -1.54 11.18
N GLU A 12 -3.68 -1.57 9.85
CA GLU A 12 -3.44 -0.38 9.03
C GLU A 12 -4.63 0.59 9.05
N ILE A 13 -5.87 0.07 9.06
CA ILE A 13 -7.08 0.90 9.22
C ILE A 13 -7.08 1.60 10.59
N ALA A 14 -6.81 0.86 11.66
CA ALA A 14 -6.76 1.42 13.01
C ALA A 14 -5.67 2.50 13.12
N GLN A 15 -4.48 2.25 12.55
CA GLN A 15 -3.40 3.23 12.50
C GLN A 15 -3.80 4.50 11.74
N ALA A 16 -4.49 4.37 10.59
CA ALA A 16 -4.98 5.54 9.86
C ALA A 16 -5.95 6.37 10.72
N VAL A 17 -6.88 5.72 11.43
CA VAL A 17 -7.79 6.43 12.36
C VAL A 17 -7.01 7.11 13.48
N SER A 18 -6.04 6.44 14.10
CA SER A 18 -5.20 7.03 15.15
C SER A 18 -4.34 8.20 14.65
N ALA A 19 -4.00 8.22 13.36
CA ALA A 19 -3.34 9.34 12.70
C ALA A 19 -4.30 10.51 12.35
N GLY A 20 -5.56 10.46 12.80
CA GLY A 20 -6.57 11.49 12.57
C GLY A 20 -7.25 11.42 11.21
N ARG A 21 -7.06 10.33 10.45
CA ARG A 21 -7.67 10.14 9.13
C ARG A 21 -9.13 9.70 9.28
N SER A 22 -9.91 9.89 8.22
CA SER A 22 -11.31 9.44 8.12
C SER A 22 -11.46 8.39 7.02
N PRO A 23 -11.13 7.11 7.31
CA PRO A 23 -11.13 6.05 6.31
C PRO A 23 -12.51 5.51 5.93
N LEU A 24 -12.64 5.20 4.63
CA LEU A 24 -13.67 4.34 4.06
C LEU A 24 -13.04 3.00 3.65
N VAL A 25 -13.59 1.89 4.13
CA VAL A 25 -13.15 0.54 3.81
C VAL A 25 -14.18 -0.13 2.90
N LEU A 26 -13.76 -0.56 1.71
CA LEU A 26 -14.62 -1.24 0.75
C LEU A 26 -14.29 -2.71 0.65
N THR A 27 -15.37 -3.50 0.67
CA THR A 27 -15.39 -4.94 0.40
C THR A 27 -16.64 -5.29 -0.40
N GLU A 28 -16.72 -6.49 -0.95
CA GLU A 28 -17.93 -7.03 -1.59
C GLU A 28 -18.60 -8.11 -0.72
N ARG A 29 -17.98 -8.50 0.40
CA ARG A 29 -18.40 -9.62 1.26
C ARG A 29 -18.89 -9.10 2.60
N ASN A 30 -20.10 -9.50 3.01
CA ASN A 30 -20.63 -9.14 4.32
C ASN A 30 -19.79 -9.75 5.46
N GLU A 31 -19.30 -10.98 5.30
CA GLU A 31 -18.44 -11.64 6.29
C GLU A 31 -17.15 -10.86 6.56
N HIS A 32 -16.57 -10.21 5.53
CA HIS A 32 -15.43 -9.32 5.71
C HIS A 32 -15.79 -8.08 6.53
N LEU A 33 -16.98 -7.49 6.29
CA LEU A 33 -17.45 -6.37 7.12
C LEU A 33 -17.58 -6.80 8.58
N ASP A 34 -18.17 -7.96 8.84
CA ASP A 34 -18.35 -8.49 10.21
C ASP A 34 -17.00 -8.67 10.92
N ARG A 35 -16.00 -9.19 10.21
CA ARG A 35 -14.64 -9.34 10.75
C ARG A 35 -13.97 -8.01 11.03
N PHE A 36 -14.02 -7.06 10.09
CA PHE A 36 -13.45 -5.73 10.31
C PHE A 36 -14.18 -4.97 11.42
N GLU A 37 -15.51 -5.05 11.47
CA GLU A 37 -16.32 -4.46 12.52
C GLU A 37 -15.89 -4.99 13.88
N SER A 38 -15.79 -6.32 14.02
CA SER A 38 -15.35 -6.96 15.27
C SER A 38 -13.92 -6.57 15.65
N ALA A 39 -12.98 -6.56 14.69
CA ALA A 39 -11.58 -6.26 14.95
C ALA A 39 -11.33 -4.78 15.32
N LEU A 40 -12.08 -3.86 14.70
CA LEU A 40 -11.88 -2.42 14.87
C LEU A 40 -12.67 -1.84 16.04
N SER A 41 -13.76 -2.48 16.48
CA SER A 41 -14.61 -1.95 17.56
C SER A 41 -13.87 -1.81 18.90
N ALA A 42 -12.75 -2.51 19.09
CA ALA A 42 -11.92 -2.39 20.29
C ALA A 42 -10.92 -1.21 20.25
N SER A 43 -10.57 -0.70 19.07
CA SER A 43 -9.51 0.29 18.87
C SER A 43 -9.96 1.58 18.19
N VAL A 44 -11.11 1.57 17.53
CA VAL A 44 -11.69 2.72 16.83
C VAL A 44 -12.96 3.16 17.55
N PRO A 45 -13.05 4.43 18.00
CA PRO A 45 -14.22 4.93 18.75
C PRO A 45 -15.54 4.75 18.00
N HIS A 46 -15.53 5.02 16.68
CA HIS A 46 -16.73 4.94 15.85
C HIS A 46 -16.52 4.05 14.63
N VAL A 47 -17.09 2.85 14.70
CA VAL A 47 -17.21 1.97 13.54
C VAL A 47 -18.65 2.05 13.00
N VAL A 48 -18.81 2.50 11.76
CA VAL A 48 -20.12 2.59 11.09
C VAL A 48 -20.15 1.66 9.89
N VAL A 49 -21.10 0.72 9.88
CA VAL A 49 -21.22 -0.29 8.82
C VAL A 49 -22.39 0.02 7.89
N LEU A 50 -22.10 0.04 6.58
CA LEU A 50 -23.01 0.38 5.50
C LEU A 50 -23.14 -0.80 4.52
N ARG A 51 -24.23 -1.56 4.64
CA ARG A 51 -24.45 -2.78 3.85
C ARG A 51 -25.38 -2.52 2.68
N GLY A 52 -25.03 -3.05 1.52
CA GLY A 52 -25.95 -3.12 0.38
C GLY A 52 -27.25 -3.84 0.79
N GLY A 53 -28.40 -3.30 0.37
CA GLY A 53 -29.71 -3.79 0.78
C GLY A 53 -30.33 -3.11 2.00
N MET A 54 -29.65 -2.12 2.61
CA MET A 54 -30.25 -1.32 3.69
C MET A 54 -31.48 -0.53 3.23
N GLY A 55 -32.58 -0.68 3.98
CA GLY A 55 -33.80 0.10 3.77
C GLY A 55 -33.58 1.59 4.05
N ARG A 56 -34.51 2.44 3.57
CA ARG A 56 -34.41 3.91 3.71
C ARG A 56 -34.23 4.37 5.17
N LYS A 57 -34.92 3.72 6.12
CA LYS A 57 -34.83 4.02 7.56
C LYS A 57 -33.42 3.73 8.11
N GLN A 58 -32.85 2.57 7.77
CA GLN A 58 -31.51 2.19 8.20
C GLN A 58 -30.44 3.11 7.60
N ARG A 59 -30.58 3.47 6.32
CA ARG A 59 -29.68 4.43 5.66
C ARG A 59 -29.70 5.79 6.34
N ARG A 60 -30.90 6.29 6.68
CA ARG A 60 -31.07 7.55 7.40
C ARG A 60 -30.42 7.49 8.79
N ALA A 61 -30.66 6.43 9.55
CA ALA A 61 -30.06 6.27 10.88
C ALA A 61 -28.53 6.21 10.83
N ALA A 62 -27.95 5.54 9.82
CA ALA A 62 -26.50 5.51 9.64
C ALA A 62 -25.93 6.90 9.28
N ALA A 63 -26.62 7.66 8.42
CA ALA A 63 -26.24 9.03 8.08
C ALA A 63 -26.33 9.98 9.30
N GLU A 64 -27.41 9.87 10.08
CA GLU A 64 -27.58 10.63 11.33
C GLU A 64 -26.48 10.29 12.35
N ARG A 65 -26.13 9.00 12.50
CA ARG A 65 -25.00 8.57 13.33
C ARG A 65 -23.69 9.17 12.84
N LEU A 66 -23.41 9.12 11.53
CA LEU A 66 -22.18 9.69 10.96
C LEU A 66 -22.06 11.20 11.19
N ALA A 67 -23.18 11.93 11.07
CA ALA A 67 -23.23 13.37 11.28
C ALA A 67 -23.07 13.76 12.75
N ALA A 68 -23.45 12.89 13.69
CA ALA A 68 -23.34 13.12 15.12
C ALA A 68 -21.93 12.87 15.69
N ILE A 69 -21.03 12.21 14.94
CA ILE A 69 -19.66 11.93 15.40
C ILE A 69 -18.85 13.25 15.45
N PRO A 70 -18.25 13.60 16.61
CA PRO A 70 -17.40 14.78 16.74
C PRO A 70 -16.24 14.81 15.72
N LEU A 71 -15.73 16.01 15.42
CA LEU A 71 -14.70 16.19 14.39
C LEU A 71 -13.33 15.67 14.85
N ASP A 72 -13.07 15.77 16.14
CA ASP A 72 -11.87 15.35 16.85
C ASP A 72 -11.88 13.86 17.24
N GLU A 73 -13.00 13.16 17.06
CA GLU A 73 -13.11 11.73 17.33
C GLU A 73 -12.87 10.88 16.08
N GLY A 74 -12.03 9.86 16.23
CA GLY A 74 -11.68 8.92 15.18
C GLY A 74 -12.85 8.03 14.76
N ARG A 75 -13.03 7.85 13.45
CA ARG A 75 -14.09 7.02 12.88
C ARG A 75 -13.65 6.26 11.65
N VAL A 76 -14.28 5.12 11.41
CA VAL A 76 -14.14 4.32 10.19
C VAL A 76 -15.50 3.95 9.63
N ILE A 77 -15.63 4.03 8.31
CA ILE A 77 -16.82 3.57 7.59
C ILE A 77 -16.49 2.26 6.89
N LEU A 78 -17.21 1.20 7.21
CA LEU A 78 -17.07 -0.10 6.55
C LEU A 78 -18.25 -0.27 5.59
N ALA A 79 -18.02 -0.45 4.29
CA ALA A 79 -19.12 -0.52 3.33
C ALA A 79 -18.97 -1.63 2.31
N THR A 80 -20.11 -2.19 1.86
CA THR A 80 -20.10 -2.95 0.63
C THR A 80 -20.14 -2.03 -0.59
N GLY A 81 -19.41 -2.38 -1.66
CA GLY A 81 -19.33 -1.54 -2.86
C GLY A 81 -20.68 -1.20 -3.51
N LYS A 82 -21.70 -2.07 -3.34
CA LYS A 82 -23.07 -1.80 -3.80
C LYS A 82 -23.73 -0.62 -3.08
N TYR A 83 -23.38 -0.36 -1.83
CA TYR A 83 -23.98 0.72 -1.04
C TYR A 83 -23.48 2.10 -1.49
N ILE A 84 -22.19 2.23 -1.74
CA ILE A 84 -21.59 3.55 -1.98
C ILE A 84 -21.97 4.08 -3.38
N GLY A 85 -22.38 3.24 -4.33
CA GLY A 85 -22.84 3.69 -5.65
C GLY A 85 -24.05 4.66 -5.66
N GLU A 86 -24.92 4.64 -4.65
CA GLU A 86 -26.26 5.28 -4.71
C GLU A 86 -26.37 6.70 -4.11
N GLY A 87 -25.25 7.43 -3.95
CA GLY A 87 -25.28 8.82 -3.45
C GLY A 87 -24.84 9.02 -2.00
N PHE A 88 -24.00 8.12 -1.47
CA PHE A 88 -23.29 8.36 -0.21
C PHE A 88 -22.29 9.53 -0.36
N ASP A 89 -22.44 10.55 0.48
CA ASP A 89 -21.61 11.76 0.49
C ASP A 89 -21.15 12.06 1.91
N ASP A 90 -19.83 12.09 2.11
CA ASP A 90 -19.21 12.42 3.38
C ASP A 90 -17.87 13.12 3.12
N ALA A 91 -17.87 14.44 3.27
CA ALA A 91 -16.73 15.29 2.93
C ALA A 91 -15.50 15.06 3.83
N ARG A 92 -15.66 14.49 5.05
CA ARG A 92 -14.54 14.20 5.94
C ARG A 92 -13.64 13.10 5.39
N LEU A 93 -14.14 12.22 4.50
CA LEU A 93 -13.37 11.10 3.97
C LEU A 93 -12.09 11.54 3.26
N ASP A 94 -10.96 11.01 3.69
CA ASP A 94 -9.64 11.32 3.12
C ASP A 94 -8.81 10.07 2.77
N THR A 95 -9.28 8.89 3.19
CA THR A 95 -8.54 7.64 3.02
C THR A 95 -9.46 6.53 2.55
N LEU A 96 -9.03 5.75 1.57
CA LEU A 96 -9.79 4.62 1.01
C LEU A 96 -8.99 3.33 1.12
N PHE A 97 -9.59 2.30 1.73
CA PHE A 97 -9.04 0.94 1.77
C PHE A 97 -9.83 0.02 0.83
N LEU A 98 -9.17 -0.52 -0.19
CA LEU A 98 -9.74 -1.47 -1.15
C LEU A 98 -9.24 -2.89 -0.86
N THR A 99 -10.01 -3.60 -0.04
CA THR A 99 -9.58 -4.87 0.58
C THR A 99 -9.66 -6.10 -0.34
N LEU A 100 -10.28 -5.97 -1.52
CA LEU A 100 -10.54 -7.07 -2.46
C LEU A 100 -10.21 -6.66 -3.90
N PRO A 101 -9.85 -7.65 -4.76
CA PRO A 101 -9.61 -7.41 -6.18
C PRO A 101 -10.92 -7.15 -6.94
N VAL A 102 -11.37 -5.90 -6.92
CA VAL A 102 -12.61 -5.46 -7.55
C VAL A 102 -12.44 -5.19 -9.06
N SER A 103 -13.43 -5.61 -9.85
CA SER A 103 -13.52 -5.37 -11.30
C SER A 103 -14.21 -4.04 -11.56
N TRP A 104 -13.55 -2.95 -11.19
CA TRP A 104 -14.07 -1.59 -11.30
C TRP A 104 -14.19 -1.11 -12.76
N ARG A 105 -15.37 -1.26 -13.38
CA ARG A 105 -15.71 -0.68 -14.70
C ARG A 105 -16.54 0.61 -14.58
N GLY A 106 -16.00 1.62 -13.88
CA GLY A 106 -16.60 2.97 -13.89
C GLY A 106 -16.28 3.89 -12.71
N THR A 107 -15.63 3.41 -11.64
CA THR A 107 -15.82 4.03 -10.31
C THR A 107 -14.55 4.54 -9.60
N ILE A 108 -13.33 4.45 -10.15
CA ILE A 108 -12.16 5.07 -9.48
C ILE A 108 -12.34 6.57 -9.39
N ALA A 109 -12.66 7.21 -10.51
CA ALA A 109 -12.89 8.65 -10.57
C ALA A 109 -14.03 9.08 -9.63
N GLN A 110 -15.14 8.33 -9.57
CA GLN A 110 -16.23 8.67 -8.66
C GLN A 110 -15.86 8.51 -7.18
N TYR A 111 -15.10 7.47 -6.81
CA TYR A 111 -14.67 7.31 -5.42
C TYR A 111 -13.60 8.36 -5.07
N ALA A 112 -12.61 8.54 -5.93
CA ALA A 112 -11.58 9.58 -5.80
C ALA A 112 -12.21 10.98 -5.69
N ASP A 113 -13.20 11.32 -6.52
CA ASP A 113 -13.94 12.58 -6.43
C ASP A 113 -14.60 12.77 -5.06
N ARG A 114 -15.17 11.71 -4.48
CA ARG A 114 -15.77 11.78 -3.14
C ARG A 114 -14.73 12.02 -2.07
N LEU A 115 -13.55 11.40 -2.19
CA LEU A 115 -12.42 11.68 -1.30
C LEU A 115 -11.86 13.09 -1.51
N HIS A 116 -11.86 13.61 -2.74
CA HIS A 116 -11.33 14.93 -3.10
C HIS A 116 -12.24 16.11 -2.71
N ARG A 117 -13.41 15.85 -2.12
CA ARG A 117 -14.27 16.92 -1.62
C ARG A 117 -13.52 17.77 -0.61
N LEU A 118 -13.64 19.10 -0.76
CA LEU A 118 -13.01 20.05 0.13
C LEU A 118 -13.57 19.88 1.55
N TYR A 119 -12.66 19.81 2.51
CA TYR A 119 -12.99 19.72 3.93
C TYR A 119 -11.85 20.32 4.74
N ASP A 120 -12.19 21.07 5.79
CA ASP A 120 -11.19 21.72 6.63
C ASP A 120 -10.33 20.67 7.35
N GLY A 121 -9.01 20.88 7.36
CA GLY A 121 -8.05 19.91 7.88
C GLY A 121 -7.65 18.76 6.94
N LYS A 122 -8.31 18.60 5.77
CA LYS A 122 -7.90 17.59 4.76
C LYS A 122 -6.70 18.08 3.96
N ARG A 123 -5.52 17.57 4.28
CA ARG A 123 -4.25 17.93 3.62
C ARG A 123 -3.91 17.06 2.42
N GLU A 124 -4.21 15.78 2.53
CA GLU A 124 -3.89 14.78 1.50
C GLU A 124 -4.95 13.68 1.44
N VAL A 125 -5.07 13.04 0.28
CA VAL A 125 -5.96 11.90 0.07
C VAL A 125 -5.15 10.65 -0.24
N GLN A 126 -5.50 9.53 0.40
CA GLN A 126 -4.76 8.28 0.29
C GLN A 126 -5.67 7.14 -0.16
N VAL A 127 -5.12 6.25 -0.99
CA VAL A 127 -5.81 5.03 -1.42
C VAL A 127 -4.89 3.82 -1.20
N TYR A 128 -5.31 2.92 -0.34
CA TYR A 128 -4.68 1.62 -0.09
C TYR A 128 -5.37 0.56 -0.96
N ASP A 129 -4.72 0.12 -2.04
CA ASP A 129 -5.25 -0.86 -2.99
C ASP A 129 -4.57 -2.22 -2.83
N TYR A 130 -5.21 -3.14 -2.11
CA TYR A 130 -4.65 -4.47 -1.85
C TYR A 130 -4.87 -5.40 -3.06
N ALA A 131 -3.82 -5.53 -3.88
CA ALA A 131 -3.81 -6.37 -5.06
C ALA A 131 -3.05 -7.68 -4.83
N ASP A 132 -3.59 -8.77 -5.38
CA ASP A 132 -2.84 -10.01 -5.55
C ASP A 132 -2.13 -9.97 -6.91
N LEU A 133 -0.80 -9.83 -6.88
CA LEU A 133 0.03 -9.69 -8.07
C LEU A 133 0.60 -11.04 -8.55
N ASN A 134 0.44 -12.11 -7.77
CA ASN A 134 0.88 -13.46 -8.14
C ASN A 134 -0.10 -14.12 -9.10
N VAL A 135 -1.36 -13.67 -9.14
CA VAL A 135 -2.37 -14.14 -10.10
C VAL A 135 -2.38 -13.23 -11.34
N PRO A 136 -1.98 -13.71 -12.54
CA PRO A 136 -1.82 -12.86 -13.73
C PRO A 136 -3.07 -12.05 -14.11
N MET A 137 -4.25 -12.62 -13.95
CA MET A 137 -5.51 -11.92 -14.20
C MET A 137 -5.71 -10.74 -13.22
N LEU A 138 -5.38 -10.92 -11.94
CA LEU A 138 -5.54 -9.91 -10.90
C LEU A 138 -4.49 -8.80 -11.04
N ALA A 139 -3.26 -9.16 -11.40
CA ALA A 139 -2.22 -8.20 -11.76
C ALA A 139 -2.64 -7.31 -12.95
N ARG A 140 -3.22 -7.89 -14.02
CA ARG A 140 -3.75 -7.11 -15.15
C ARG A 140 -4.89 -6.17 -14.74
N ARG A 141 -5.74 -6.58 -13.78
CA ARG A 141 -6.81 -5.72 -13.22
C ARG A 141 -6.21 -4.57 -12.42
N PHE A 142 -5.23 -4.84 -11.56
CA PHE A 142 -4.51 -3.81 -10.80
C PHE A 142 -3.85 -2.79 -11.74
N GLY A 143 -3.14 -3.23 -12.77
CA GLY A 143 -2.51 -2.32 -13.74
C GLY A 143 -3.51 -1.40 -14.46
N ARG A 144 -4.76 -1.83 -14.66
CA ARG A 144 -5.83 -0.93 -15.14
C ARG A 144 -6.21 0.13 -14.11
N ARG A 145 -6.28 -0.25 -12.83
CA ARG A 145 -6.57 0.69 -11.74
C ARG A 145 -5.45 1.72 -11.59
N CYS A 146 -4.19 1.29 -11.66
CA CYS A 146 -3.03 2.19 -11.65
C CYS A 146 -3.16 3.32 -12.69
N ARG A 147 -3.42 2.98 -13.95
CA ARG A 147 -3.61 3.97 -15.01
C ARG A 147 -4.74 4.97 -14.72
N SER A 148 -5.82 4.51 -14.07
CA SER A 148 -6.91 5.39 -13.67
C SER A 148 -6.51 6.32 -12.51
N TYR A 149 -5.76 5.84 -11.52
CA TYR A 149 -5.26 6.69 -10.44
C TYR A 149 -4.32 7.78 -10.99
N GLU A 150 -3.37 7.41 -11.85
CA GLU A 150 -2.44 8.34 -12.50
C GLU A 150 -3.19 9.40 -13.33
N ALA A 151 -4.22 9.00 -14.08
CA ALA A 151 -5.04 9.93 -14.87
C ALA A 151 -5.79 10.97 -14.02
N ILE A 152 -6.03 10.67 -12.74
CA ILE A 152 -6.69 11.57 -11.78
C ILE A 152 -5.65 12.44 -11.03
N GLY A 153 -4.36 12.13 -11.16
CA GLY A 153 -3.26 12.87 -10.53
C GLY A 153 -2.69 12.22 -9.27
N TYR A 154 -3.06 10.97 -8.96
CA TYR A 154 -2.43 10.23 -7.86
C TYR A 154 -1.01 9.80 -8.22
N THR A 155 -0.12 9.88 -7.25
CA THR A 155 1.19 9.22 -7.31
C THR A 155 1.05 7.82 -6.72
N ILE A 156 1.42 6.81 -7.50
CA ILE A 156 1.34 5.42 -7.05
C ILE A 156 2.64 5.05 -6.38
N VAL A 157 2.53 4.59 -5.13
CA VAL A 157 3.62 3.97 -4.39
C VAL A 157 3.29 2.49 -4.24
N VAL A 158 4.11 1.64 -4.85
CA VAL A 158 4.00 0.18 -4.68
C VAL A 158 5.07 -0.24 -3.70
N PRO A 159 4.73 -0.71 -2.49
CA PRO A 159 5.73 -1.28 -1.60
C PRO A 159 6.31 -2.49 -2.31
N ALA A 160 7.61 -2.63 -2.29
CA ALA A 160 8.22 -3.69 -3.08
C ALA A 160 8.02 -5.10 -2.58
N SER A 161 7.61 -5.27 -1.33
CA SER A 161 7.08 -6.55 -0.87
C SER A 161 5.91 -7.04 -1.75
N ALA A 162 5.24 -6.13 -2.47
CA ALA A 162 4.22 -6.47 -3.45
C ALA A 162 4.78 -6.86 -4.83
N ILE A 163 6.09 -6.73 -5.09
CA ILE A 163 6.68 -7.17 -6.37
C ILE A 163 6.79 -8.69 -6.33
N PRO A 164 6.08 -9.44 -7.21
CA PRO A 164 6.12 -10.90 -7.21
C PRO A 164 7.56 -11.40 -7.29
N GLY A 165 7.95 -12.30 -6.39
CA GLY A 165 9.31 -12.86 -6.31
C GLY A 165 10.34 -12.01 -5.56
N TRP A 166 9.94 -10.86 -4.99
CA TRP A 166 10.76 -10.14 -4.01
C TRP A 166 10.57 -10.75 -2.61
N PRO A 167 11.61 -10.81 -1.74
CA PRO A 167 11.48 -11.36 -0.39
C PRO A 167 10.53 -10.51 0.47
N ALA A 168 9.50 -11.15 1.05
CA ALA A 168 8.42 -10.46 1.75
C ALA A 168 8.87 -9.75 3.04
N ASP A 169 9.98 -10.20 3.63
CA ASP A 169 10.60 -9.66 4.84
C ASP A 169 11.52 -8.46 4.58
N VAL A 170 11.79 -8.13 3.31
CA VAL A 170 12.66 -7.01 2.93
C VAL A 170 11.84 -5.87 2.30
N ALA A 171 11.57 -4.84 3.09
CA ALA A 171 10.90 -3.63 2.59
C ALA A 171 11.80 -2.86 1.62
N LEU A 172 11.28 -2.50 0.43
CA LEU A 172 11.89 -1.42 -0.35
C LEU A 172 11.32 -0.05 0.06
N PRO A 173 12.08 1.03 -0.18
CA PRO A 173 11.62 2.39 0.10
C PRO A 173 10.32 2.71 -0.65
N ALA A 174 9.36 3.26 0.10
CA ALA A 174 8.08 3.76 -0.40
C ALA A 174 8.23 5.19 -0.97
N ASP A 175 9.35 5.46 -1.65
CA ASP A 175 9.68 6.77 -2.24
C ASP A 175 9.43 6.71 -3.77
N PRO A 176 8.63 7.62 -4.34
CA PRO A 176 8.38 7.67 -5.79
C PRO A 176 9.64 7.85 -6.65
N VAL A 177 10.61 8.65 -6.20
CA VAL A 177 11.88 8.90 -6.90
C VAL A 177 12.72 7.63 -6.86
N TRP A 178 12.86 7.03 -5.69
CA TRP A 178 13.55 5.74 -5.54
C TRP A 178 12.92 4.66 -6.43
N THR A 179 11.59 4.56 -6.41
CA THR A 179 10.86 3.56 -7.21
C THR A 179 11.12 3.77 -8.69
N ARG A 180 11.07 5.00 -9.20
CA ARG A 180 11.38 5.32 -10.59
C ARG A 180 12.80 4.89 -10.96
N ASP A 181 13.77 5.21 -10.12
CA ASP A 181 15.19 5.02 -10.42
C ASP A 181 15.61 3.54 -10.30
N TYR A 182 14.94 2.76 -9.43
CA TYR A 182 15.36 1.39 -9.09
C TYR A 182 14.38 0.28 -9.50
N ALA A 183 13.16 0.58 -9.95
CA ALA A 183 12.17 -0.46 -10.30
C ALA A 183 12.67 -1.47 -11.37
N ALA A 184 13.46 -1.01 -12.35
CA ALA A 184 14.04 -1.90 -13.36
C ALA A 184 15.05 -2.88 -12.74
N SER A 185 15.89 -2.40 -11.82
CA SER A 185 16.86 -3.21 -11.08
C SER A 185 16.16 -4.27 -10.23
N VAL A 186 15.08 -3.88 -9.56
CA VAL A 186 14.28 -4.80 -8.73
C VAL A 186 13.64 -5.90 -9.56
N ARG A 187 12.99 -5.55 -10.69
CA ARG A 187 12.41 -6.56 -11.61
C ARG A 187 13.47 -7.54 -12.13
N ARG A 188 14.68 -7.04 -12.39
CA ARG A 188 15.79 -7.89 -12.84
C ARG A 188 16.28 -8.80 -11.74
N LEU A 189 16.43 -8.30 -10.50
CA LEU A 189 16.81 -9.12 -9.34
C LEU A 189 15.80 -10.24 -9.09
N VAL A 190 14.52 -9.92 -9.14
CA VAL A 190 13.43 -10.91 -9.09
C VAL A 190 13.58 -11.96 -10.18
N ARG A 191 13.73 -11.53 -11.44
CA ARG A 191 13.85 -12.44 -12.59
C ARG A 191 15.04 -13.39 -12.45
N ASP A 192 16.15 -12.86 -11.94
CA ASP A 192 17.42 -13.59 -11.83
C ASP A 192 17.52 -14.41 -10.52
N GLY A 193 16.48 -14.40 -9.67
CA GLY A 193 16.46 -15.05 -8.36
C GLY A 193 17.12 -14.19 -7.27
N VAL A 194 16.33 -13.70 -6.32
CA VAL A 194 16.77 -12.87 -5.20
C VAL A 194 16.36 -13.49 -3.88
N ASP A 195 17.29 -13.54 -2.92
CA ASP A 195 17.04 -13.95 -1.54
C ASP A 195 17.01 -12.72 -0.60
N ALA A 196 16.54 -12.91 0.63
CA ALA A 196 16.43 -11.82 1.61
C ALA A 196 17.77 -11.10 1.90
N PRO A 197 18.91 -11.81 2.04
CA PRO A 197 20.22 -11.16 2.20
C PRO A 197 20.63 -10.28 1.01
N LEU A 198 20.42 -10.74 -0.24
CA LEU A 198 20.74 -9.96 -1.43
C LEU A 198 19.81 -8.76 -1.60
N ALA A 199 18.51 -8.96 -1.34
CA ALA A 199 17.52 -7.90 -1.33
C ALA A 199 17.88 -6.81 -0.32
N THR A 200 18.26 -7.18 0.91
CA THR A 200 18.64 -6.24 1.99
C THR A 200 19.84 -5.39 1.59
N LEU A 201 20.85 -5.99 0.96
CA LEU A 201 22.02 -5.27 0.48
C LEU A 201 21.67 -4.30 -0.64
N PHE A 202 20.82 -4.70 -1.59
CA PHE A 202 20.34 -3.80 -2.63
C PHE A 202 19.62 -2.58 -2.04
N VAL A 203 18.70 -2.79 -1.09
CA VAL A 203 17.99 -1.70 -0.42
C VAL A 203 18.97 -0.74 0.24
N THR A 204 19.94 -1.28 0.97
CA THR A 204 20.94 -0.49 1.69
C THR A 204 21.83 0.29 0.72
N ALA A 205 22.18 -0.31 -0.42
CA ALA A 205 22.96 0.28 -1.49
C ALA A 205 22.23 1.36 -2.29
N ALA A 206 20.92 1.21 -2.42
CA ALA A 206 20.07 2.12 -3.15
C ALA A 206 19.51 3.24 -2.26
N ARG A 207 19.94 3.37 -1.01
CA ARG A 207 19.60 4.55 -0.20
C ARG A 207 20.31 5.78 -0.77
N PRO A 208 19.63 6.94 -0.89
CA PRO A 208 20.31 8.18 -1.21
C PRO A 208 21.35 8.44 -0.10
N MET A 209 22.64 8.40 -0.43
CA MET A 209 23.70 8.75 0.51
C MET A 209 23.73 10.28 0.66
N PRO A 210 23.80 10.80 1.89
CA PRO A 210 24.37 12.13 2.10
C PRO A 210 25.78 12.13 1.52
N GLN A 211 26.11 13.16 0.74
CA GLN A 211 27.47 13.40 0.27
C GLN A 211 28.34 13.67 1.50
N ASP A 212 29.14 12.68 1.89
CA ASP A 212 30.35 12.73 2.73
C ASP A 212 30.35 11.61 3.76
N ILE A 213 30.94 10.45 3.46
CA ILE A 213 31.70 9.67 4.46
C ILE A 213 32.81 8.89 3.74
N ASP A 214 34.05 9.20 4.11
CA ASP A 214 35.29 8.50 3.74
C ASP A 214 35.57 7.37 4.75
N GLY A 215 36.08 6.21 4.32
CA GLY A 215 36.33 5.10 5.24
C GLY A 215 36.92 3.83 4.61
N THR A 216 38.18 3.57 4.95
CA THR A 216 39.00 2.43 4.52
C THR A 216 38.64 1.15 5.30
N ASN A 217 38.49 0.04 4.56
CA ASN A 217 38.45 -1.35 5.03
C ASN A 217 37.09 -2.07 5.27
N ARG A 218 36.01 -1.57 4.67
CA ARG A 218 34.86 -2.38 4.21
C ARG A 218 34.58 -1.96 2.76
N ALA A 219 33.64 -2.61 2.06
CA ALA A 219 33.15 -2.04 0.79
C ALA A 219 32.87 -0.55 1.03
N ARG A 220 33.56 0.32 0.28
CA ARG A 220 33.63 1.78 0.51
C ARG A 220 32.25 2.43 0.32
N SER A 221 31.31 1.68 -0.25
CA SER A 221 29.89 1.98 -0.30
C SER A 221 29.05 0.71 -0.28
N ALA A 222 27.78 0.85 0.06
CA ALA A 222 26.82 -0.26 -0.07
C ALA A 222 26.63 -0.68 -1.55
N SER A 223 26.82 0.22 -2.51
CA SER A 223 26.83 -0.10 -3.95
C SER A 223 27.98 -1.04 -4.34
N GLU A 224 29.16 -0.86 -3.75
CA GLU A 224 30.31 -1.75 -3.95
C GLU A 224 30.08 -3.12 -3.31
N ALA A 225 29.52 -3.16 -2.11
CA ALA A 225 29.13 -4.41 -1.45
C ALA A 225 28.10 -5.18 -2.29
N PHE A 226 27.13 -4.46 -2.85
CA PHE A 226 26.12 -5.01 -3.75
C PHE A 226 26.74 -5.58 -5.03
N LEU A 227 27.56 -4.81 -5.73
CA LEU A 227 28.21 -5.24 -6.97
C LEU A 227 29.09 -6.47 -6.76
N TYR A 228 29.93 -6.45 -5.72
CA TYR A 228 30.78 -7.59 -5.40
C TYR A 228 29.97 -8.85 -5.11
N ARG A 229 28.98 -8.75 -4.20
CA ARG A 229 28.15 -9.91 -3.86
C ARG A 229 27.36 -10.39 -5.08
N ARG A 230 26.87 -9.49 -5.93
CA ARG A 230 26.19 -9.84 -7.18
C ARG A 230 27.09 -10.66 -8.10
N LEU A 231 28.35 -10.24 -8.27
CA LEU A 231 29.33 -10.98 -9.07
C LEU A 231 29.63 -12.37 -8.49
N GLN A 232 29.54 -12.57 -7.18
CA GLN A 232 29.71 -13.90 -6.56
C GLN A 232 28.49 -14.82 -6.77
N THR A 233 27.28 -14.25 -6.91
CA THR A 233 26.07 -15.06 -7.15
C THR A 233 25.99 -15.65 -8.56
N LEU A 234 26.57 -14.99 -9.55
CA LEU A 234 26.55 -15.43 -10.96
C LEU A 234 27.62 -16.50 -11.24
N PRO A 235 27.28 -17.62 -11.91
CA PRO A 235 28.23 -18.70 -12.21
C PRO A 235 29.49 -18.24 -12.96
N GLU A 236 29.34 -17.28 -13.87
CA GLU A 236 30.40 -16.84 -14.79
C GLU A 236 31.44 -15.95 -14.11
N THR A 237 31.06 -15.28 -13.01
CA THR A 237 31.89 -14.29 -12.32
C THR A 237 32.25 -14.69 -10.89
N ARG A 238 31.71 -15.82 -10.39
CA ARG A 238 32.01 -16.35 -9.07
C ARG A 238 33.50 -16.60 -8.90
N GLY A 239 34.06 -16.07 -7.80
CA GLY A 239 35.48 -16.20 -7.46
C GLY A 239 36.45 -15.40 -8.34
N ARG A 240 35.97 -14.63 -9.32
CA ARG A 240 36.84 -13.88 -10.26
C ARG A 240 37.23 -12.48 -9.81
N PHE A 241 36.54 -11.96 -8.82
CA PHE A 241 36.77 -10.62 -8.29
C PHE A 241 37.04 -10.72 -6.80
N GLN A 242 37.84 -9.78 -6.29
CA GLN A 242 38.17 -9.61 -4.87
C GLN A 242 38.00 -8.13 -4.53
N VAL A 243 37.47 -7.81 -3.35
CA VAL A 243 37.24 -6.42 -2.92
C VAL A 243 38.49 -5.88 -2.24
N ASN A 244 38.87 -4.64 -2.55
CA ASN A 244 39.98 -3.93 -1.89
C ASN A 244 41.33 -4.69 -1.93
N VAL A 245 41.67 -5.31 -3.06
CA VAL A 245 43.01 -5.89 -3.24
C VAL A 245 43.99 -4.75 -3.49
N ASP A 246 45.01 -4.63 -2.63
CA ASP A 246 46.14 -3.76 -2.91
C ASP A 246 46.94 -4.34 -4.09
N LEU A 247 46.98 -3.60 -5.19
CA LEU A 247 47.83 -3.94 -6.34
C LEU A 247 49.26 -3.53 -5.99
N SER A 248 50.03 -4.50 -5.48
CA SER A 248 51.48 -4.38 -5.27
C SER A 248 52.24 -4.41 -6.59
#